data_AF-A0A6C0ANS4-F1
#
_entry.id   AF-A0A6C0ANS4-F1
#
_cell.length_a   1.000
_cell.length_b   1.000
_cell.length_c   1.000
_cell.angle_alpha   90.00
_cell.angle_beta   90.00
_cell.angle_gamma   90.00
#
_symmetry.space_group_name_H-M   'P 1'
#
loop_
_entity.id
_entity.type
_entity.pdbx_description
1 polymer ?
#
loop_
_entity_poly.entity_id
_entity_poly.type
_entity_poly.pdbx_seq_one_letter_code
_entity_poly.pdbx_strand_id
1 'polypeptide(L)' 'MKQSDRFCRCIKAVKKTVKLRPAQHSDDAREKAAIAICVKSVLQSRGRTLKKFKCRGKGKGVHTQKIK' A
#
# COMPACT_ATOMS: atom_id res chain seq x y z
N MET A 1 11.34 13.17 3.74
CA MET A 1 10.94 11.80 3.33
C MET A 1 10.03 11.84 2.12
N LYS A 2 10.32 11.06 1.07
CA LYS A 2 9.46 10.99 -0.12
C LYS A 2 8.17 10.22 0.22
N GLN A 3 7.07 10.55 -0.44
CA GLN A 3 5.77 9.87 -0.24
C GLN A 3 5.88 8.35 -0.49
N SER A 4 6.72 7.95 -1.44
CA SER A 4 7.04 6.55 -1.72
C SER A 4 7.70 5.82 -0.54
N ASP A 5 8.56 6.48 0.23
CA ASP A 5 9.19 5.86 1.41
C ASP A 5 8.18 5.62 2.53
N ARG A 6 7.32 6.61 2.79
CA ARG A 6 6.25 6.51 3.79
C ARG A 6 5.28 5.39 3.44
N PHE A 7 4.88 5.34 2.17
CA PHE A 7 3.96 4.32 1.67
C PHE A 7 4.57 2.91 1.73
N CYS A 8 5.84 2.77 1.34
CA CYS A 8 6.56 1.49 1.45
C CYS A 8 6.75 1.03 2.89
N ARG A 9 7.03 1.94 3.81
CA ARG A 9 7.13 1.61 5.23
C ARG A 9 5.78 1.17 5.79
N CYS A 10 4.69 1.85 5.43
CA CYS A 10 3.34 1.44 5.80
C CYS A 10 3.05 0.00 5.35
N ILE A 11 3.28 -0.32 4.07
CA ILE A 11 2.99 -1.67 3.55
C ILE A 11 3.82 -2.73 4.28
N LYS A 12 5.12 -2.49 4.48
CA LYS A 12 5.99 -3.45 5.19
C LYS A 12 5.58 -3.65 6.65
N ALA A 13 5.12 -2.60 7.32
CA ALA A 13 4.63 -2.69 8.69
C ALA A 13 3.30 -3.46 8.74
N VAL A 14 2.33 -3.09 7.89
CA VAL A 14 1.01 -3.72 7.86
C VAL A 14 1.08 -5.17 7.38
N LYS A 15 1.93 -5.51 6.41
CA LYS A 15 2.11 -6.90 5.93
C LYS A 15 2.53 -7.85 7.06
N LYS A 16 3.27 -7.35 8.06
CA LYS A 16 3.69 -8.14 9.24
C LYS A 16 2.58 -8.28 10.29
N THR A 17 1.65 -7.34 10.35
CA THR A 17 0.63 -7.29 11.40
C THR A 17 -0.76 -7.73 10.93
N VAL A 18 -1.03 -7.69 9.63
CA VAL A 18 -2.35 -8.02 9.07
C VAL A 18 -2.59 -9.52 9.17
N LYS A 19 -3.56 -9.88 10.01
CA LYS A 19 -4.07 -11.25 10.11
C LYS A 19 -5.24 -11.40 9.17
N LEU A 20 -5.10 -12.26 8.17
CA LEU A 20 -6.17 -12.61 7.26
C LEU A 20 -6.91 -13.84 7.76
N ARG A 21 -8.14 -14.05 7.26
CA ARG A 21 -8.91 -15.26 7.55
C ARG A 21 -8.14 -16.50 7.07
N PRO A 22 -8.29 -17.66 7.70
CA PRO A 22 -7.52 -18.87 7.36
C PRO A 22 -7.59 -19.26 5.88
N ALA A 23 -8.77 -19.11 5.27
CA ALA A 23 -9.00 -19.38 3.84
C ALA A 23 -8.26 -18.42 2.88
N GLN A 24 -7.69 -17.31 3.39
CA GLN A 24 -7.07 -16.25 2.59
C GLN A 24 -5.62 -15.98 3.04
N HIS A 25 -4.96 -16.94 3.70
CA HIS A 25 -3.63 -16.77 4.28
C HIS A 25 -2.47 -16.86 3.26
N SER A 26 -2.64 -16.33 2.04
CA SER A 26 -1.53 -16.23 1.07
C SER A 26 -0.72 -14.94 1.26
N ASP A 27 0.55 -14.96 0.87
CA ASP A 27 1.41 -13.76 0.92
C ASP A 27 0.91 -12.65 -0.02
N ASP A 28 0.34 -13.02 -1.17
CA ASP A 28 -0.33 -12.10 -2.08
C ASP A 28 -1.55 -11.43 -1.44
N ALA A 29 -2.37 -12.18 -0.70
CA ALA A 29 -3.52 -11.62 -0.02
C ALA A 29 -3.09 -10.65 1.09
N ARG A 30 -2.03 -10.99 1.84
CA ARG A 30 -1.47 -10.09 2.88
C ARG A 30 -0.93 -8.80 2.26
N GLU A 31 -0.30 -8.89 1.10
CA GLU A 31 0.18 -7.73 0.36
C GLU A 31 -0.96 -6.84 -0.15
N LYS A 32 -1.98 -7.45 -0.78
CA LYS A 32 -3.18 -6.72 -1.23
C LYS A 32 -3.88 -6.00 -0.08
N ALA A 33 -4.06 -6.68 1.05
CA ALA A 33 -4.67 -6.11 2.25
C ALA A 33 -3.83 -4.95 2.81
N ALA A 34 -2.50 -5.13 2.89
CA ALA A 34 -1.60 -4.07 3.34
C ALA A 34 -1.64 -2.84 2.43
N ILE A 35 -1.69 -3.03 1.10
CA ILE A 35 -1.85 -1.94 0.14
C ILE A 35 -3.18 -1.21 0.38
N ALA A 36 -4.30 -1.94 0.49
CA ALA A 36 -5.61 -1.34 0.69
C ALA A 36 -5.67 -0.48 1.97
N ILE A 37 -5.14 -0.99 3.07
CA ILE A 37 -5.05 -0.26 4.35
C ILE A 37 -4.21 1.01 4.18
N CYS A 38 -3.03 0.89 3.57
CA CYS A 38 -2.15 2.05 3.36
C CYS A 38 -2.73 3.08 2.38
N VAL A 39 -3.45 2.66 1.34
CA VAL A 39 -4.17 3.57 0.44
C VAL A 39 -5.24 4.34 1.21
N LYS A 40 -6.05 3.65 2.02
CA LYS A 40 -7.10 4.27 2.82
C LYS A 40 -6.55 5.30 3.80
N SER A 41 -5.52 4.94 4.57
CA SER A 41 -4.96 5.83 5.59
C SER A 41 -4.12 6.98 5.02
N VAL A 42 -3.34 6.73 3.95
CA VAL A 42 -2.34 7.71 3.44
C VAL A 42 -2.83 8.53 2.24
N LEU A 43 -3.62 7.92 1.34
CA LEU A 43 -4.01 8.55 0.08
C LEU A 43 -5.47 9.00 0.06
N GLN A 44 -6.42 8.17 0.53
CA GLN A 44 -7.85 8.54 0.49
C GLN A 44 -8.15 9.73 1.39
N SER A 45 -7.45 9.88 2.53
CA SER A 45 -7.50 11.08 3.39
C SER A 45 -7.14 12.39 2.67
N ARG A 46 -6.53 12.30 1.48
CA ARG A 46 -6.14 13.43 0.63
C ARG A 46 -6.90 13.47 -0.70
N GLY A 47 -8.00 12.72 -0.83
CA GLY A 47 -8.80 12.64 -2.07
C GLY A 47 -8.06 11.96 -3.24
N ARG A 48 -7.09 11.09 -2.95
CA ARG A 48 -6.28 10.40 -3.97
C ARG A 48 -6.34 8.89 -3.80
N THR A 49 -6.20 8.17 -4.89
CA THR A 49 -6.01 6.71 -4.92
C THR A 49 -4.75 6.35 -5.70
N LEU A 50 -4.39 5.08 -5.67
CA LEU A 50 -3.14 4.58 -6.21
C LEU A 50 -3.31 4.18 -7.69
N LYS A 51 -2.43 4.69 -8.57
CA LYS A 51 -2.38 4.34 -10.00
C LYS A 51 -1.28 3.34 -10.30
N LYS A 52 -0.06 3.62 -9.82
CA LYS A 52 1.10 2.72 -9.92
C LYS A 52 1.93 2.83 -8.66
N PHE A 53 2.46 1.71 -8.20
CA PHE A 53 3.29 1.65 -6.99
C PHE A 53 4.48 0.74 -7.21
N LYS A 54 5.64 1.16 -6.71
CA LYS A 54 6.86 0.35 -6.72
C LYS A 54 7.73 0.69 -5.51
N CYS A 55 8.05 -0.31 -4.69
CA CYS A 55 8.92 -0.14 -3.51
C CYS A 55 10.41 -0.42 -3.73
N ARG A 56 10.77 -1.19 -4.77
CA ARG A 56 12.13 -1.66 -5.02
C ARG A 56 12.51 -1.45 -6.50
N GLY A 57 13.81 -1.27 -6.76
CA GLY A 57 14.38 -1.14 -8.11
C GLY A 57 14.25 0.26 -8.75
N LYS A 58 14.71 0.38 -10.01
CA LYS A 58 14.56 1.60 -10.83
C LYS A 58 13.07 1.95 -10.98
N GLY A 59 12.71 3.21 -10.74
CA GLY A 59 11.33 3.70 -10.78
C GLY A 59 10.54 3.58 -9.46
N LYS A 60 11.22 3.47 -8.31
CA LYS A 60 10.58 3.50 -6.98
C LYS A 60 9.76 4.79 -6.83
N GLY A 61 8.45 4.63 -6.65
CA GLY A 61 7.52 5.75 -6.66
C GLY A 61 6.09 5.31 -6.35
N VAL A 62 5.29 6.27 -5.89
CA VAL A 62 3.83 6.12 -5.74
C VAL A 62 3.22 7.13 -6.69
N HIS A 63 2.62 6.64 -7.77
CA HIS A 63 1.84 7.46 -8.68
C HIS A 63 0.39 7.37 -8.24
N THR A 64 -0.20 8.54 -8.01
CA THR A 64 -1.58 8.65 -7.53
C THR A 64 -2.47 9.25 -8.60
N GLN A 65 -3.77 9.02 -8.48
CA GLN A 65 -4.80 9.65 -9.29
C GLN A 65 -5.87 10.21 -8.36
N LYS A 66 -6.66 11.18 -8.84
CA LYS A 66 -7.80 11.69 -8.07
C LYS A 66 -8.83 10.58 -7.89
N ILE A 67 -9.39 10.50 -6.69
CA ILE A 67 -10.64 9.76 -6.47
C ILE A 67 -11.70 10.55 -7.23
N LYS A 68 -12.38 9.85 -8.14
CA LYS A 68 -13.44 10.43 -8.96
C LYS A 68 -14.65 10.75 -8.10
#